data_AF-A0A8J2WYX6-F1
#
_entry.id   AF-A0A8J2WYX6-F1
#
_cell.length_a   1.000
_cell.length_b   1.000
_cell.length_c   1.000
_cell.angle_alpha   90.00
_cell.angle_beta   90.00
_cell.angle_gamma   90.00
#
_symmetry.space_group_name_H-M   'P 1'
#
loop_
_entity.id
_entity.type
_entity.pdbx_description
1 polymer ?
#
loop_
_entity_poly.entity_id
_entity_poly.type
_entity_poly.pdbx_seq_one_letter_code
_entity_poly.pdbx_strand_id
1 'polypeptide(L)'
;MRLSVLFVAAVVAAADPARRALGKRKQGAKALAAMTKECRAVLSENNLDWLLEPFTCSARMRTSQTRLVLGTGLGATGTRSVAAAVDALGIPTCHRFVTTADLLLNSSRYDFSAFERAGARAYFDTPLAHIWPRLACAFPRYRVVHTTRTKYGRNFGAHHCEGPAYHEPQKSIVRCLEYGTRCPQLAESQAAFRRNEAAVARVPADRRLVLDINRPESMDARALARYLGRPVPAFRAMPISALNFCSYGGVLRGPFGFRLSADELKHPSVRSTDHK
;
A
#
# COMPACT_ATOMS: atom_id res chain seq x y z
N MET A 1 24.26 -38.03 -45.15
CA MET A 1 23.29 -37.99 -44.02
C MET A 1 22.77 -36.58 -43.87
N ARG A 2 21.49 -36.32 -44.19
CA ARG A 2 20.84 -35.01 -44.05
C ARG A 2 20.22 -34.92 -42.65
N LEU A 3 20.67 -33.98 -41.83
CA LEU A 3 20.02 -33.64 -40.55
C LEU A 3 18.82 -32.73 -40.83
N SER A 4 17.62 -33.25 -40.61
CA SER A 4 16.39 -32.47 -40.53
C SER A 4 16.21 -31.94 -39.11
N VAL A 5 16.30 -30.62 -38.92
CA VAL A 5 15.99 -29.96 -37.65
C VAL A 5 14.50 -29.62 -37.65
N LEU A 6 13.72 -30.32 -36.83
CA LEU A 6 12.31 -29.98 -36.56
C LEU A 6 12.25 -28.75 -35.66
N PHE A 7 11.71 -27.65 -36.17
CA PHE A 7 11.27 -26.51 -35.36
C PHE A 7 9.87 -26.81 -34.79
N VAL A 8 9.77 -27.01 -33.47
CA VAL A 8 8.49 -27.03 -32.76
C VAL A 8 8.17 -25.59 -32.34
N ALA A 9 7.25 -24.95 -33.07
CA ALA A 9 6.73 -23.64 -32.69
C ALA A 9 5.73 -23.80 -31.53
N ALA A 10 6.09 -23.31 -30.34
CA ALA A 10 5.16 -23.20 -29.22
C ALA A 10 4.18 -22.03 -29.46
N VAL A 11 2.94 -22.35 -29.82
CA VAL A 11 1.86 -21.37 -29.91
C VAL A 11 1.39 -21.02 -28.49
N VAL A 12 1.88 -19.91 -27.95
CA VAL A 12 1.29 -19.30 -26.75
C VAL A 12 -0.02 -18.63 -27.17
N ALA A 13 -1.15 -19.29 -26.92
CA ALA A 13 -2.47 -18.74 -27.20
C ALA A 13 -2.69 -17.47 -26.34
N ALA A 14 -2.64 -16.29 -26.97
CA ALA A 14 -3.00 -15.05 -26.32
C ALA A 14 -4.51 -15.07 -25.99
N ALA A 15 -4.84 -15.26 -24.71
CA ALA A 15 -6.24 -15.24 -24.27
C ALA A 15 -6.94 -13.92 -24.65
N ASP A 16 -8.07 -14.05 -25.35
CA ASP A 16 -8.96 -12.99 -25.86
C ASP A 16 -9.19 -11.85 -24.83
N PRO A 17 -8.90 -10.58 -25.21
CA PRO A 17 -9.17 -9.40 -24.38
C PRO A 17 -10.58 -9.34 -23.81
N ALA A 18 -11.60 -9.80 -24.55
CA ALA A 18 -13.00 -9.81 -24.10
C ALA A 18 -13.21 -10.82 -22.97
N ARG A 19 -12.61 -12.02 -23.06
CA ARG A 19 -12.64 -13.02 -21.97
C ARG A 19 -11.89 -12.52 -20.73
N ARG A 20 -10.77 -11.80 -20.90
CA ARG A 20 -10.06 -11.16 -19.77
C ARG A 20 -10.91 -10.07 -19.11
N ALA A 21 -11.63 -9.26 -19.89
CA ALA A 21 -12.53 -8.24 -19.36
C ALA A 21 -13.71 -8.85 -18.59
N LEU A 22 -14.30 -9.94 -19.10
CA LEU A 22 -15.39 -10.66 -18.43
C LEU A 22 -14.95 -11.26 -17.09
N GLY A 23 -13.76 -11.87 -17.04
CA GLY A 23 -13.18 -12.43 -15.80
C GLY A 23 -12.89 -11.36 -14.74
N LYS A 24 -12.39 -10.19 -15.15
CA LYS A 24 -12.17 -9.05 -14.26
C LYS A 24 -13.47 -8.48 -13.69
N ARG A 25 -14.53 -8.38 -14.52
CA ARG A 25 -15.87 -7.97 -14.07
C ARG A 25 -16.43 -8.91 -13.00
N LYS A 26 -16.29 -10.23 -13.18
CA LYS A 26 -16.72 -11.24 -12.17
C LYS A 26 -15.92 -11.15 -10.86
N GLN A 27 -14.62 -10.86 -10.91
CA GLN A 27 -13.80 -10.71 -9.70
C GLN A 27 -14.15 -9.45 -8.89
N GLY A 28 -14.39 -8.31 -9.54
CA GLY A 28 -14.84 -7.10 -8.82
C GLY A 28 -16.24 -7.28 -8.22
N ALA A 29 -17.15 -7.95 -8.93
CA ALA A 29 -18.47 -8.31 -8.38
C ALA A 29 -18.36 -9.21 -7.13
N LYS A 30 -17.42 -10.17 -7.11
CA LYS A 30 -17.18 -11.03 -5.94
C LYS A 30 -16.56 -10.27 -4.76
N ALA A 31 -15.70 -9.27 -5.03
CA ALA A 31 -15.16 -8.40 -3.98
C ALA A 31 -16.24 -7.50 -3.38
N LEU A 32 -17.17 -6.99 -4.20
CA LEU A 32 -18.34 -6.23 -3.75
C LEU A 32 -19.30 -7.09 -2.90
N ALA A 33 -19.47 -8.36 -3.28
CA ALA A 33 -20.33 -9.30 -2.57
C ALA A 33 -19.81 -9.69 -1.18
N ALA A 34 -18.49 -9.63 -0.97
CA ALA A 34 -17.87 -9.91 0.33
C ALA A 34 -17.87 -8.70 1.29
N MET A 35 -18.25 -7.51 0.81
CA MET A 35 -18.30 -6.30 1.62
C MET A 35 -19.62 -6.21 2.40
N THR A 36 -19.59 -5.68 3.63
CA THR A 36 -20.82 -5.48 4.41
C THR A 36 -21.66 -4.31 3.87
N LYS A 37 -22.96 -4.27 4.24
CA LYS A 37 -23.86 -3.18 3.83
C LYS A 37 -23.39 -1.83 4.38
N GLU A 38 -22.90 -1.83 5.61
CA GLU A 38 -22.38 -0.65 6.31
C GLU A 38 -21.16 -0.09 5.58
N CYS A 39 -20.25 -0.95 5.10
CA CYS A 39 -19.09 -0.48 4.35
C CYS A 39 -19.45 0.11 2.99
N ARG A 40 -20.45 -0.44 2.30
CA ARG A 40 -20.97 0.18 1.08
C ARG A 40 -21.57 1.56 1.36
N ALA A 41 -22.33 1.71 2.45
CA ALA A 41 -22.88 2.99 2.86
C ALA A 41 -21.76 4.01 3.16
N VAL A 42 -20.78 3.64 4.00
CA VAL A 42 -19.63 4.51 4.33
C VAL A 42 -18.92 5.00 3.07
N LEU A 43 -18.64 4.12 2.11
CA LEU A 43 -17.93 4.50 0.90
C LEU A 43 -18.81 5.36 -0.03
N SER A 44 -20.10 5.06 -0.14
CA SER A 44 -21.04 5.87 -0.93
C SER A 44 -21.22 7.28 -0.36
N GLU A 45 -21.40 7.41 0.96
CA GLU A 45 -21.54 8.70 1.66
C GLU A 45 -20.31 9.60 1.48
N ASN A 46 -19.15 8.99 1.22
CA ASN A 46 -17.88 9.67 1.01
C ASN A 46 -17.49 9.79 -0.48
N ASN A 47 -18.38 9.44 -1.42
CA ASN A 47 -18.10 9.45 -2.87
C ASN A 47 -16.89 8.58 -3.27
N LEU A 48 -16.70 7.45 -2.61
CA LEU A 48 -15.60 6.49 -2.81
C LEU A 48 -16.08 5.12 -3.31
N ASP A 49 -17.36 4.96 -3.63
CA ASP A 49 -17.96 3.73 -4.16
C ASP A 49 -17.31 3.26 -5.48
N TRP A 50 -16.78 4.18 -6.28
CA TRP A 50 -15.98 3.87 -7.48
C TRP A 50 -14.69 3.05 -7.19
N LEU A 51 -14.21 3.04 -5.94
CA LEU A 51 -13.08 2.18 -5.54
C LEU A 51 -13.47 0.70 -5.45
N LEU A 52 -14.77 0.39 -5.39
CA LEU A 52 -15.29 -0.97 -5.29
C LEU A 52 -15.38 -1.67 -6.64
N GLU A 53 -15.50 -0.91 -7.71
CA GLU A 53 -15.68 -1.46 -9.04
C GLU A 53 -14.42 -2.22 -9.52
N PRO A 54 -14.59 -3.21 -10.41
CA PRO A 54 -13.46 -3.82 -11.08
C PRO A 54 -12.58 -2.75 -11.75
N PHE A 55 -11.29 -2.76 -11.42
CA PHE A 55 -10.36 -1.77 -11.94
C PHE A 55 -9.47 -2.32 -13.05
N THR A 56 -9.32 -1.51 -14.10
CA THR A 56 -8.29 -1.63 -15.12
C THR A 56 -7.76 -0.23 -15.42
N CYS A 57 -6.46 -0.10 -15.73
CA CYS A 57 -5.95 1.16 -16.28
C CYS A 57 -6.82 1.55 -17.48
N SER A 58 -7.30 2.79 -17.49
CA SER A 58 -8.18 3.34 -18.52
C SER A 58 -7.47 4.49 -19.22
N ALA A 59 -7.73 4.68 -20.51
CA ALA A 59 -7.26 5.85 -21.25
C ALA A 59 -7.79 7.17 -20.68
N ARG A 60 -8.89 7.13 -19.92
CA ARG A 60 -9.45 8.31 -19.21
C ARG A 60 -8.67 8.69 -17.95
N MET A 61 -7.78 7.82 -17.46
CA MET A 61 -7.00 8.10 -16.26
C MET A 61 -6.04 9.26 -16.52
N ARG A 62 -6.14 10.31 -15.71
CA ARG A 62 -5.13 11.37 -15.69
C ARG A 62 -3.82 10.78 -15.18
N THR A 63 -2.78 10.85 -16.00
CA THR A 63 -1.45 10.37 -15.63
C THR A 63 -0.52 11.52 -15.25
N SER A 64 0.42 11.25 -14.36
CA SER A 64 1.50 12.15 -13.98
C SER A 64 2.85 11.46 -14.17
N GLN A 65 3.85 12.23 -14.61
CA GLN A 65 5.25 11.77 -14.73
C GLN A 65 5.99 11.78 -13.39
N THR A 66 5.34 12.21 -12.30
CA THR A 66 5.89 12.06 -10.96
C THR A 66 6.19 10.59 -10.65
N ARG A 67 7.40 10.33 -10.16
CA ARG A 67 7.78 9.02 -9.61
C ARG A 67 7.24 8.90 -8.18
N LEU A 68 6.44 7.86 -7.94
CA LEU A 68 6.01 7.47 -6.60
C LEU A 68 6.66 6.15 -6.16
N VAL A 69 6.99 6.05 -4.88
CA VAL A 69 7.28 4.79 -4.20
C VAL A 69 6.02 4.34 -3.47
N LEU A 70 5.52 3.17 -3.84
CA LEU A 70 4.28 2.60 -3.30
C LEU A 70 4.63 1.48 -2.34
N GLY A 71 4.44 1.75 -1.05
CA GLY A 71 4.60 0.84 0.07
C GLY A 71 3.40 -0.07 0.23
N THR A 72 3.36 -1.18 -0.49
CA THR A 72 2.12 -1.96 -0.66
C THR A 72 1.87 -2.98 0.45
N GLY A 73 2.73 -3.11 1.46
CA GLY A 73 2.49 -4.04 2.57
C GLY A 73 1.28 -3.63 3.43
N LEU A 74 0.60 -4.61 4.04
CA LEU A 74 -0.46 -4.33 5.01
C LEU A 74 0.13 -3.90 6.36
N GLY A 75 -0.64 -3.19 7.18
CA GLY A 75 -0.21 -2.87 8.54
C GLY A 75 0.23 -4.12 9.32
N ALA A 76 1.30 -3.98 10.13
CA ALA A 76 1.98 -5.07 10.83
C ALA A 76 2.86 -6.01 9.95
N THR A 77 3.19 -5.62 8.72
CA THR A 77 4.27 -6.25 7.92
C THR A 77 5.58 -5.46 7.97
N GLY A 78 5.77 -4.53 8.91
CA GLY A 78 6.99 -3.71 8.98
C GLY A 78 7.00 -2.49 8.05
N THR A 79 5.84 -2.12 7.50
CA THR A 79 5.63 -0.92 6.66
C THR A 79 6.24 0.35 7.25
N ARG A 80 6.17 0.51 8.57
CA ARG A 80 6.64 1.71 9.27
C ARG A 80 8.16 1.84 9.26
N SER A 81 8.88 0.75 9.55
CA SER A 81 10.33 0.73 9.50
C SER A 81 10.86 0.96 8.09
N VAL A 82 10.18 0.38 7.09
CA VAL A 82 10.54 0.61 5.69
C VAL A 82 10.23 2.04 5.26
N ALA A 83 9.11 2.62 5.66
CA ALA A 83 8.80 4.02 5.40
C ALA A 83 9.86 4.95 6.00
N ALA A 84 10.27 4.72 7.25
CA ALA A 84 11.33 5.49 7.89
C ALA A 84 12.68 5.33 7.18
N ALA A 85 13.01 4.14 6.66
CA ALA A 85 14.20 3.95 5.83
C ALA A 85 14.13 4.74 4.53
N VAL A 86 12.98 4.73 3.83
CA VAL A 86 12.78 5.49 2.59
C VAL A 86 12.91 6.99 2.84
N ASP A 87 12.37 7.49 3.95
CA ASP A 87 12.52 8.88 4.36
C ASP A 87 13.98 9.25 4.65
N ALA A 88 14.70 8.40 5.39
CA ALA A 88 16.13 8.56 5.68
C ALA A 88 17.00 8.53 4.42
N LEU A 89 16.54 7.90 3.33
CA LEU A 89 17.17 7.96 2.01
C LEU A 89 16.86 9.27 1.26
N GLY A 90 16.16 10.21 1.88
CA GLY A 90 15.82 11.53 1.35
C GLY A 90 14.67 11.53 0.35
N ILE A 91 13.75 10.55 0.44
CA ILE A 91 12.51 10.54 -0.33
C ILE A 91 11.37 10.94 0.61
N PRO A 92 10.71 12.10 0.41
CA PRO A 92 9.61 12.53 1.26
C PRO A 92 8.54 11.44 1.40
N THR A 93 8.32 10.94 2.61
CA THR A 93 7.52 9.73 2.85
C THR A 93 6.32 9.99 3.75
N CYS A 94 5.19 9.36 3.46
CA CYS A 94 3.99 9.39 4.29
C CYS A 94 3.55 7.96 4.68
N HIS A 95 3.56 7.69 5.98
CA HIS A 95 3.06 6.49 6.64
C HIS A 95 1.98 6.89 7.65
N ARG A 96 0.84 7.39 7.14
CA ARG A 96 -0.31 7.78 7.95
C ARG A 96 -1.59 7.46 7.18
N PHE A 97 -2.38 6.53 7.72
CA PHE A 97 -3.61 6.07 7.06
C PHE A 97 -4.64 7.20 6.90
N VAL A 98 -4.76 8.09 7.91
CA VAL A 98 -5.68 9.24 7.87
C VAL A 98 -5.36 10.13 6.68
N THR A 99 -4.09 10.52 6.51
CA THR A 99 -3.66 11.33 5.37
C THR A 99 -3.94 10.64 4.04
N THR A 100 -3.66 9.34 3.92
CA THR A 100 -3.95 8.62 2.69
C THR A 100 -5.46 8.55 2.39
N ALA A 101 -6.31 8.42 3.42
CA ALA A 101 -7.76 8.49 3.28
C ALA A 101 -8.22 9.90 2.85
N ASP A 102 -7.67 10.97 3.44
CA ASP A 102 -7.98 12.35 3.03
C ASP A 102 -7.57 12.60 1.58
N LEU A 103 -6.43 12.07 1.12
CA LEU A 103 -6.03 12.16 -0.28
C LEU A 103 -6.98 11.42 -1.22
N LEU A 104 -7.56 10.30 -0.78
CA LEU A 104 -8.59 9.59 -1.53
C LEU A 104 -9.90 10.39 -1.61
N LEU A 105 -10.32 11.03 -0.52
CA LEU A 105 -11.49 11.93 -0.49
C LEU A 105 -11.31 13.13 -1.43
N ASN A 106 -10.07 13.54 -1.69
CA ASN A 106 -9.70 14.59 -2.64
C ASN A 106 -9.30 14.07 -4.02
N SER A 107 -9.52 12.78 -4.29
CA SER A 107 -9.30 12.14 -5.59
C SER A 107 -10.63 11.80 -6.25
N SER A 108 -10.58 11.50 -7.53
CA SER A 108 -11.71 10.95 -8.27
C SER A 108 -11.33 9.64 -8.94
N ARG A 109 -12.32 8.99 -9.54
CA ARG A 109 -12.16 7.76 -10.33
C ARG A 109 -11.02 7.81 -11.34
N TYR A 110 -10.74 8.98 -11.90
CA TYR A 110 -9.77 9.16 -12.97
C TYR A 110 -8.68 10.18 -12.63
N ASP A 111 -8.65 10.73 -11.42
CA ASP A 111 -7.67 11.76 -11.04
C ASP A 111 -7.17 11.54 -9.61
N PHE A 112 -5.87 11.22 -9.49
CA PHE A 112 -5.14 11.06 -8.23
C PHE A 112 -4.13 12.18 -7.98
N SER A 113 -4.28 13.33 -8.62
CA SER A 113 -3.38 14.48 -8.49
C SER A 113 -3.26 15.02 -7.06
N ALA A 114 -4.19 14.67 -6.16
CA ALA A 114 -4.05 14.94 -4.73
C ALA A 114 -2.76 14.35 -4.14
N PHE A 115 -2.38 13.12 -4.53
CA PHE A 115 -1.13 12.49 -4.09
C PHE A 115 0.11 13.26 -4.57
N GLU A 116 0.07 13.80 -5.79
CA GLU A 116 1.16 14.62 -6.30
C GLU A 116 1.27 15.96 -5.56
N ARG A 117 0.13 16.65 -5.35
CA ARG A 117 0.07 17.95 -4.68
C ARG A 117 0.45 17.88 -3.20
N ALA A 118 0.20 16.75 -2.55
CA ALA A 118 0.55 16.56 -1.14
C ALA A 118 2.06 16.65 -0.88
N GLY A 119 2.91 16.40 -1.89
CA GLY A 119 4.36 16.59 -1.82
C GLY A 119 5.16 15.38 -1.31
N ALA A 120 4.52 14.39 -0.69
CA ALA A 120 5.16 13.12 -0.42
C ALA A 120 5.39 12.35 -1.75
N ARG A 121 6.52 11.68 -1.85
CA ARG A 121 6.93 10.86 -3.01
C ARG A 121 6.95 9.37 -2.69
N ALA A 122 6.72 9.02 -1.43
CA ALA A 122 6.50 7.65 -1.01
C ALA A 122 5.29 7.56 -0.06
N TYR A 123 4.45 6.56 -0.26
CA TYR A 123 3.28 6.30 0.57
C TYR A 123 3.35 4.87 1.08
N PHE A 124 2.95 4.63 2.33
CA PHE A 124 2.99 3.31 2.96
C PHE A 124 1.75 3.06 3.82
N ASP A 125 1.49 1.77 4.06
CA ASP A 125 0.43 1.26 4.95
C ASP A 125 -1.00 1.46 4.40
N THR A 126 -1.99 1.02 5.17
CA THR A 126 -3.41 1.05 4.77
C THR A 126 -3.91 2.49 4.56
N PRO A 127 -4.79 2.76 3.58
CA PRO A 127 -5.43 1.82 2.64
C PRO A 127 -4.61 1.59 1.36
N LEU A 128 -3.31 1.94 1.33
CA LEU A 128 -2.51 1.87 0.11
C LEU A 128 -2.42 0.45 -0.46
N ALA A 129 -2.36 -0.56 0.42
CA ALA A 129 -2.35 -1.96 0.04
C ALA A 129 -3.56 -2.36 -0.83
N HIS A 130 -4.71 -1.71 -0.68
CA HIS A 130 -5.85 -1.87 -1.57
C HIS A 130 -5.76 -1.01 -2.85
N ILE A 131 -5.41 0.26 -2.72
CA ILE A 131 -5.57 1.25 -3.80
C ILE A 131 -4.35 1.37 -4.74
N TRP A 132 -3.20 0.80 -4.38
CA TRP A 132 -1.96 0.99 -5.14
C TRP A 132 -2.04 0.62 -6.63
N PRO A 133 -2.84 -0.36 -7.11
CA PRO A 133 -2.93 -0.64 -8.55
C PRO A 133 -3.48 0.56 -9.33
N ARG A 134 -4.37 1.35 -8.71
CA ARG A 134 -4.93 2.56 -9.31
C ARG A 134 -3.89 3.66 -9.39
N LEU A 135 -3.12 3.86 -8.31
CA LEU A 135 -1.99 4.78 -8.31
C LEU A 135 -0.91 4.36 -9.31
N ALA A 136 -0.64 3.07 -9.47
CA ALA A 136 0.31 2.58 -10.46
C ALA A 136 -0.09 2.94 -11.90
N CYS A 137 -1.39 3.00 -12.22
CA CYS A 137 -1.86 3.50 -13.51
C CYS A 137 -1.75 5.02 -13.63
N ALA A 138 -2.08 5.77 -12.57
CA ALA A 138 -1.99 7.23 -12.56
C ALA A 138 -0.54 7.75 -12.56
N PHE A 139 0.40 6.98 -12.02
CA PHE A 139 1.81 7.34 -11.89
C PHE A 139 2.70 6.28 -12.55
N PRO A 140 2.79 6.24 -13.89
CA PRO A 140 3.47 5.17 -14.63
C PRO A 140 4.96 4.96 -14.29
N ARG A 141 5.61 5.94 -13.64
CA ARG A 141 6.99 5.85 -13.15
C ARG A 141 7.09 5.30 -11.71
N TYR A 142 6.05 4.63 -11.21
CA TYR A 142 6.03 4.06 -9.87
C TYR A 142 7.11 2.99 -9.63
N ARG A 143 7.44 2.80 -8.36
CA ARG A 143 8.17 1.64 -7.83
C ARG A 143 7.40 1.04 -6.66
N VAL A 144 7.34 -0.29 -6.56
CA VAL A 144 6.69 -1.00 -5.45
C VAL A 144 7.74 -1.45 -4.46
N VAL A 145 7.56 -1.07 -3.20
CA VAL A 145 8.27 -1.66 -2.06
C VAL A 145 7.24 -2.41 -1.24
N HIS A 146 7.25 -3.74 -1.35
CA HIS A 146 6.29 -4.59 -0.70
C HIS A 146 6.90 -5.24 0.53
N THR A 147 6.26 -5.07 1.68
CA THR A 147 6.64 -5.80 2.89
C THR A 147 5.67 -6.94 3.15
N THR A 148 6.19 -8.11 3.47
CA THR A 148 5.43 -9.35 3.67
C THR A 148 5.88 -10.10 4.93
N ARG A 149 5.16 -11.15 5.29
CA ARG A 149 5.46 -12.07 6.41
C ARG A 149 4.81 -13.42 6.18
N THR A 150 5.44 -14.50 6.65
CA THR A 150 4.96 -15.89 6.53
C THR A 150 3.60 -16.08 7.18
N LYS A 151 3.40 -15.55 8.38
CA LYS A 151 2.13 -15.61 9.11
C LYS A 151 1.58 -14.20 9.28
N TYR A 152 0.51 -13.88 8.56
CA TYR A 152 -0.25 -12.65 8.72
C TYR A 152 -1.62 -12.93 9.34
N GLY A 153 -2.05 -12.03 10.19
CA GLY A 153 -3.37 -12.05 10.80
C GLY A 153 -3.51 -10.92 11.79
N ARG A 154 -4.55 -10.10 11.62
CA ARG A 154 -4.92 -9.07 12.58
C ARG A 154 -6.36 -9.30 12.98
N ASN A 155 -6.58 -9.56 14.26
CA ASN A 155 -7.92 -9.49 14.83
C ASN A 155 -8.10 -8.10 15.46
N PHE A 156 -9.09 -7.36 14.97
CA PHE A 156 -9.46 -6.09 15.60
C PHE A 156 -10.50 -6.44 16.67
N GLY A 157 -10.06 -6.64 17.91
CA GLY A 157 -10.95 -7.01 19.03
C GLY A 157 -12.09 -6.01 19.25
N ALA A 158 -13.09 -6.38 20.05
CA ALA A 158 -14.33 -5.62 20.25
C ALA A 158 -14.11 -4.13 20.56
N HIS A 159 -13.15 -3.78 21.42
CA HIS A 159 -12.80 -2.38 21.71
C HIS A 159 -12.41 -1.54 20.48
N HIS A 160 -11.80 -2.17 19.47
CA HIS A 160 -11.45 -1.52 18.21
C HIS A 160 -12.63 -1.41 17.24
N CYS A 161 -13.74 -2.09 17.52
CA CYS A 161 -14.93 -2.16 16.69
C CYS A 161 -16.14 -1.41 17.28
N GLU A 162 -16.09 -1.05 18.56
CA GLU A 162 -17.22 -0.43 19.28
C GLU A 162 -16.84 0.83 20.05
N GLY A 163 -15.54 1.14 20.22
CA GLY A 163 -15.08 2.32 20.96
C GLY A 163 -15.14 3.63 20.16
N PRO A 164 -15.00 4.82 20.78
CA PRO A 164 -15.09 6.13 20.11
C PRO A 164 -14.13 6.29 18.92
N ALA A 165 -12.92 5.72 19.01
CA ALA A 165 -11.95 5.70 17.90
C ALA A 165 -12.37 4.80 16.71
N TYR A 166 -13.48 4.05 16.80
CA TYR A 166 -14.13 3.34 15.69
C TYR A 166 -14.95 4.29 14.80
N HIS A 167 -15.39 5.42 15.35
CA HIS A 167 -16.24 6.39 14.68
C HIS A 167 -15.45 7.42 13.87
N GLU A 168 -14.12 7.37 13.88
CA GLU A 168 -13.30 8.17 12.96
C GLU A 168 -13.62 7.81 11.50
N PRO A 169 -14.13 8.76 10.68
CA PRO A 169 -14.58 8.48 9.31
C PRO A 169 -13.48 7.86 8.45
N GLN A 170 -12.25 8.40 8.51
CA GLN A 170 -11.10 7.90 7.76
C GLN A 170 -10.78 6.45 8.12
N LYS A 171 -10.87 6.08 9.40
CA LYS A 171 -10.58 4.71 9.83
C LYS A 171 -11.62 3.73 9.29
N SER A 172 -12.89 4.12 9.26
CA SER A 172 -13.96 3.32 8.67
C SER A 172 -13.75 3.14 7.17
N ILE A 173 -13.43 4.21 6.44
CA ILE A 173 -13.06 4.15 5.00
C ILE A 173 -11.92 3.16 4.79
N VAL A 174 -10.83 3.31 5.55
CA VAL A 174 -9.63 2.46 5.40
C VAL A 174 -9.97 0.98 5.63
N ARG A 175 -10.70 0.66 6.70
CA ARG A 175 -11.06 -0.73 7.00
C ARG A 175 -12.01 -1.31 5.95
N CYS A 176 -12.98 -0.52 5.49
CA CYS A 176 -13.90 -0.94 4.45
C CYS A 176 -13.20 -1.23 3.12
N LEU A 177 -12.27 -0.37 2.69
CA LEU A 177 -11.47 -0.60 1.49
C LEU A 177 -10.57 -1.84 1.63
N GLU A 178 -9.86 -1.96 2.74
CA GLU A 178 -8.85 -3.00 2.91
C GLU A 178 -9.47 -4.39 3.16
N TYR A 179 -10.46 -4.46 4.06
CA TYR A 179 -10.99 -5.70 4.60
C TYR A 179 -12.42 -6.02 4.17
N GLY A 180 -13.19 -5.02 3.71
CA GLY A 180 -14.60 -5.19 3.37
C GLY A 180 -15.56 -5.13 4.56
N THR A 181 -15.06 -4.83 5.76
CA THR A 181 -15.84 -4.67 6.98
C THR A 181 -15.19 -3.61 7.87
N ARG A 182 -16.00 -2.90 8.66
CA ARG A 182 -15.50 -1.96 9.68
C ARG A 182 -14.86 -2.68 10.87
N CYS A 183 -15.19 -3.95 11.08
CA CYS A 183 -14.66 -4.79 12.16
C CYS A 183 -14.09 -6.10 11.60
N PRO A 184 -12.84 -6.08 11.08
CA PRO A 184 -12.23 -7.26 10.48
C PRO A 184 -11.89 -8.28 11.56
N GLN A 185 -12.27 -9.53 11.34
CA GLN A 185 -11.74 -10.65 12.10
C GLN A 185 -10.48 -11.18 11.41
N LEU A 186 -9.91 -12.23 12.01
CA LEU A 186 -8.72 -12.88 11.48
C LEU A 186 -8.91 -13.32 10.02
N ALA A 187 -10.09 -13.87 9.67
CA ALA A 187 -10.37 -14.38 8.33
C ALA A 187 -10.34 -13.25 7.27
N GLU A 188 -10.97 -12.10 7.54
CA GLU A 188 -11.02 -10.97 6.61
C GLU A 188 -9.63 -10.35 6.44
N SER A 189 -8.86 -10.21 7.53
CA SER A 189 -7.49 -9.69 7.46
C SER A 189 -6.56 -10.61 6.66
N GLN A 190 -6.66 -11.92 6.85
CA GLN A 190 -5.91 -12.90 6.06
C GLN A 190 -6.34 -12.92 4.58
N ALA A 191 -7.63 -12.76 4.31
CA ALA A 191 -8.13 -12.67 2.95
C ALA A 191 -7.60 -11.41 2.25
N ALA A 192 -7.59 -10.25 2.93
CA ALA A 192 -7.01 -9.02 2.41
C ALA A 192 -5.52 -9.18 2.10
N PHE A 193 -4.77 -9.77 3.03
CA PHE A 193 -3.35 -10.06 2.83
C PHE A 193 -3.10 -10.94 1.61
N ARG A 194 -3.78 -12.09 1.49
CA ARG A 194 -3.64 -12.98 0.32
C ARG A 194 -3.99 -12.30 -1.00
N ARG A 195 -5.04 -11.46 -1.02
CA ARG A 195 -5.43 -10.70 -2.22
C ARG A 195 -4.31 -9.75 -2.65
N ASN A 196 -3.71 -9.04 -1.70
CA ASN A 196 -2.66 -8.09 -1.98
C ASN A 196 -1.35 -8.78 -2.39
N GLU A 197 -0.94 -9.86 -1.71
CA GLU A 197 0.20 -10.71 -2.11
C GLU A 197 0.05 -11.18 -3.57
N ALA A 198 -1.13 -11.70 -3.93
CA ALA A 198 -1.42 -12.14 -5.29
C ALA A 198 -1.41 -10.99 -6.32
N ALA A 199 -1.82 -9.77 -5.93
CA ALA A 199 -1.75 -8.60 -6.79
C ALA A 199 -0.31 -8.14 -6.99
N VAL A 200 0.48 -8.06 -5.91
CA VAL A 200 1.88 -7.67 -5.95
C VAL A 200 2.70 -8.67 -6.74
N ALA A 201 2.43 -9.98 -6.65
CA ALA A 201 3.09 -11.03 -7.42
C ALA A 201 3.05 -10.80 -8.95
N ARG A 202 2.08 -10.02 -9.44
CA ARG A 202 1.95 -9.67 -10.88
C ARG A 202 2.74 -8.43 -11.30
N VAL A 203 3.33 -7.69 -10.37
CA VAL A 203 4.18 -6.53 -10.68
C VAL A 203 5.49 -7.02 -11.32
N PRO A 204 5.97 -6.39 -12.41
CA PRO A 204 7.27 -6.71 -12.98
C PRO A 204 8.40 -6.65 -11.95
N ALA A 205 9.38 -7.57 -12.04
CA ALA A 205 10.44 -7.69 -11.05
C ALA A 205 11.31 -6.42 -10.95
N ASP A 206 11.56 -5.73 -12.07
CA ASP A 206 12.27 -4.45 -12.12
C ASP A 206 11.50 -3.29 -11.44
N ARG A 207 10.18 -3.45 -11.28
CA ARG A 207 9.29 -2.49 -10.60
C ARG A 207 8.91 -2.91 -9.18
N ARG A 208 9.49 -3.98 -8.64
CA ARG A 208 9.13 -4.53 -7.33
C ARG A 208 10.36 -4.91 -6.51
N LEU A 209 10.41 -4.43 -5.27
CA LEU A 209 11.23 -4.99 -4.20
C LEU A 209 10.32 -5.65 -3.16
N VAL A 210 10.60 -6.92 -2.82
CA VAL A 210 9.90 -7.64 -1.75
C VAL A 210 10.82 -7.74 -0.53
N LEU A 211 10.29 -7.37 0.63
CA LEU A 211 10.97 -7.36 1.92
C LEU A 211 10.19 -8.27 2.88
N ASP A 212 10.73 -9.45 3.18
CA ASP A 212 10.13 -10.41 4.12
C ASP A 212 10.65 -10.14 5.53
N ILE A 213 9.78 -9.68 6.44
CA ILE A 213 10.20 -9.37 7.82
C ILE A 213 10.59 -10.62 8.62
N ASN A 214 10.21 -11.82 8.15
CA ASN A 214 10.65 -13.06 8.77
C ASN A 214 12.08 -13.44 8.37
N ARG A 215 12.68 -12.70 7.42
CA ARG A 215 14.03 -12.89 6.91
C ARG A 215 14.87 -11.65 7.18
N PRO A 216 15.66 -11.59 8.26
CA PRO A 216 16.43 -10.40 8.63
C PRO A 216 17.33 -9.88 7.50
N GLU A 217 17.86 -10.76 6.65
CA GLU A 217 18.65 -10.43 5.47
C GLU A 217 17.85 -9.68 4.39
N SER A 218 16.53 -9.87 4.37
CA SER A 218 15.62 -9.15 3.48
C SER A 218 15.42 -7.70 3.95
N MET A 219 15.53 -7.43 5.25
CA MET A 219 15.35 -6.11 5.85
C MET A 219 16.65 -5.26 5.81
N ASP A 220 17.33 -5.28 4.66
CA ASP A 220 18.60 -4.55 4.41
C ASP A 220 18.33 -3.20 3.71
N ALA A 221 18.63 -2.11 4.41
CA ALA A 221 18.45 -0.74 3.92
C ALA A 221 19.30 -0.44 2.67
N ARG A 222 20.42 -1.15 2.45
CA ARG A 222 21.26 -0.98 1.26
C ARG A 222 20.63 -1.61 0.03
N ALA A 223 19.92 -2.72 0.19
CA ALA A 223 19.13 -3.32 -0.90
C ALA A 223 18.01 -2.37 -1.31
N LEU A 224 17.32 -1.77 -0.34
CA LEU A 224 16.32 -0.73 -0.57
C LEU A 224 16.91 0.50 -1.28
N ALA A 225 18.06 1.00 -0.83
CA ALA A 225 18.73 2.16 -1.45
C ALA A 225 19.11 1.90 -2.91
N ARG A 226 19.73 0.75 -3.20
CA ARG A 226 20.05 0.34 -4.58
C ARG A 226 18.81 0.24 -5.44
N TYR A 227 17.76 -0.41 -4.95
CA TYR A 227 16.49 -0.53 -5.65
C TYR A 227 15.84 0.83 -5.92
N LEU A 228 15.96 1.79 -5.02
CA LEU A 228 15.41 3.15 -5.18
C LEU A 228 16.34 4.10 -5.94
N GLY A 229 17.57 3.67 -6.29
CA GLY A 229 18.56 4.51 -6.95
C GLY A 229 19.04 5.67 -6.07
N ARG A 230 19.22 5.40 -4.77
CA ARG A 230 19.71 6.36 -3.77
C ARG A 230 21.10 5.94 -3.27
N PRO A 231 21.90 6.90 -2.76
CA PRO A 231 23.16 6.56 -2.11
C PRO A 231 22.97 5.49 -1.03
N VAL A 232 23.90 4.55 -0.96
CA VAL A 232 23.85 3.47 0.03
C VAL A 232 24.08 4.08 1.43
N PRO A 233 23.16 3.89 2.38
CA PRO A 233 23.30 4.46 3.71
C PRO A 233 24.35 3.71 4.53
N ALA A 234 24.88 4.38 5.56
CA ALA A 234 25.78 3.74 6.53
C ALA A 234 25.07 2.71 7.41
N PHE A 235 23.77 2.90 7.67
CA PHE A 235 22.97 1.95 8.43
C PHE A 235 22.57 0.75 7.56
N ARG A 236 22.72 -0.46 8.11
CA ARG A 236 22.32 -1.71 7.44
C ARG A 236 20.87 -2.08 7.70
N ALA A 237 20.45 -2.04 8.97
CA ALA A 237 19.12 -2.46 9.37
C ALA A 237 18.10 -1.34 9.14
N MET A 238 16.85 -1.70 8.82
CA MET A 238 15.77 -0.73 8.79
C MET A 238 15.60 -0.06 10.16
N PRO A 239 15.43 1.27 10.24
CA PRO A 239 15.22 1.95 11.50
C PRO A 239 13.90 1.48 12.14
N ILE A 240 13.91 1.36 13.47
CA ILE A 240 12.69 1.15 14.24
C ILE A 240 12.03 2.51 14.40
N SER A 241 10.79 2.63 13.95
CA SER A 241 9.99 3.84 14.17
C SER A 241 8.73 3.47 14.93
N ALA A 242 8.39 4.26 15.95
CA ALA A 242 7.13 4.14 16.68
C ALA A 242 6.03 5.06 16.12
N LEU A 243 6.39 5.96 15.19
CA LEU A 243 5.54 7.08 14.79
C LEU A 243 4.88 6.82 13.43
N ASN A 244 3.61 7.18 13.33
CA ASN A 244 2.97 7.42 12.04
C ASN A 244 3.30 8.86 11.64
N PHE A 245 3.87 9.06 10.46
CA PHE A 245 4.43 10.36 10.07
C PHE A 245 4.19 10.65 8.60
N CYS A 246 4.22 11.93 8.23
CA CYS A 246 4.43 12.35 6.84
C CYS A 246 5.53 13.40 6.82
N SER A 247 6.47 13.23 5.91
CA SER A 247 7.60 14.11 5.64
C SER A 247 7.36 14.80 4.31
N TYR A 248 7.37 16.13 4.33
CA TYR A 248 7.22 16.96 3.15
C TYR A 248 8.45 17.85 3.03
N GLY A 249 9.26 17.65 1.99
CA GLY A 249 10.50 18.42 1.80
C GLY A 249 11.54 18.27 2.93
N GLY A 250 11.60 17.10 3.59
CA GLY A 250 12.55 16.85 4.69
C GLY A 250 12.10 17.39 6.05
N VAL A 251 10.86 17.89 6.17
CA VAL A 251 10.25 18.28 7.44
C VAL A 251 9.28 17.19 7.88
N LEU A 252 9.65 16.42 8.91
CA LEU A 252 8.75 15.49 9.58
C LEU A 252 7.63 16.31 10.24
N ARG A 253 6.39 16.06 9.84
CA ARG A 253 5.20 16.58 10.53
C ARG A 253 4.58 15.46 11.34
N GLY A 254 4.63 15.59 12.67
CA GLY A 254 3.89 14.73 13.60
C GLY A 254 2.37 14.93 13.47
N PRO A 255 1.55 14.18 14.23
CA PRO A 255 0.09 14.26 14.19
C PRO A 255 -0.46 15.67 14.45
N PHE A 256 0.32 16.56 15.07
CA PHE A 256 -0.01 17.96 15.38
C PHE A 256 0.87 18.99 14.64
N GLY A 257 1.60 18.59 13.58
CA GLY A 257 2.39 19.52 12.77
C GLY A 257 3.75 19.96 13.37
N PHE A 258 4.15 19.41 14.51
CA PHE A 258 5.49 19.65 15.07
C PHE A 258 6.58 19.05 14.19
N ARG A 259 7.67 19.82 14.05
CA ARG A 259 8.92 19.45 13.39
C ARG A 259 9.69 18.51 14.32
N LEU A 260 9.82 17.23 13.97
CA LEU A 260 10.72 16.33 14.69
C LEU A 260 12.15 16.58 14.21
N SER A 261 13.08 16.73 15.16
CA SER A 261 14.50 16.87 14.85
C SER A 261 15.12 15.50 14.52
N ALA A 262 16.23 15.48 13.77
CA ALA A 262 16.93 14.24 13.44
C ALA A 262 17.43 13.44 14.67
N ASP A 263 17.52 14.08 15.84
CA ASP A 263 17.98 13.42 17.08
C ASP A 263 16.87 12.67 17.82
N GLU A 264 15.58 12.98 17.58
CA GLU A 264 14.46 12.20 18.15
C GLU A 264 14.31 10.82 17.49
N LEU A 265 14.96 10.59 16.34
CA LEU A 265 15.04 9.28 15.68
C LEU A 265 16.06 8.33 16.34
N LYS A 266 16.92 8.82 17.25
CA LYS A 266 18.03 8.03 17.82
C LYS A 266 17.75 7.41 19.19
N HIS A 267 16.64 7.72 19.85
CA HIS A 267 16.34 7.22 21.20
C HIS A 267 15.02 6.45 21.28
N PRO A 268 15.05 5.11 21.44
CA PRO A 268 13.87 4.32 21.78
C PRO A 268 13.61 4.45 23.29
N SER A 269 13.09 5.57 23.75
CA SER A 269 12.62 5.69 25.12
C SER A 269 11.43 6.64 25.24
N VAL A 270 10.31 6.22 24.67
CA VAL A 270 9.02 6.50 25.32
C VAL A 270 8.40 5.15 25.60
N ARG A 271 8.48 4.77 26.87
CA ARG A 271 7.82 3.59 27.42
C ARG A 271 6.36 3.63 27.01
N SER A 272 5.87 2.48 26.55
CA SER A 272 4.47 2.09 26.68
C SER A 272 3.92 2.62 28.01
N THR A 273 3.06 3.63 27.98
CA THR A 273 2.20 3.86 29.12
C THR A 273 1.26 2.68 29.17
N ASP A 274 1.44 1.86 30.20
CA ASP A 274 0.51 0.83 30.60
C ASP A 274 -0.92 1.37 30.56
N HIS A 275 -1.74 0.74 29.73
CA HIS A 275 -3.18 0.74 29.93
C HIS A 275 -3.56 -0.67 30.36
N LYS A 276 -3.78 -0.78 31.67
CA LYS A 276 -4.67 -1.79 32.26
C LYS A 276 -6.02 -1.75 31.57
#